data_AF-A0A090W5Z2-F1
#
_entry.id   AF-A0A090W5Z2-F1
#
_cell.length_a   1.000
_cell.length_b   1.000
_cell.length_c   1.000
_cell.angle_alpha   90.00
_cell.angle_beta   90.00
_cell.angle_gamma   90.00
#
_symmetry.space_group_name_H-M   'P 1'
#
loop_
_entity.id
_entity.type
_entity.pdbx_description
1 polymer ?
#
loop_
_entity_poly.entity_id
_entity_poly.type
_entity_poly.pdbx_seq_one_letter_code
_entity_poly.pdbx_strand_id
1 'polypeptide(L)'
;MAGIGLLKIVAWRDRNHKTNKDADDIAFILQNYLEIHRDGSLEHFEAVYTDDHTIVKGGATLLGIHINQLLKDYPESKQSLKEILVTEVEQQEESKLINQILETHKVLSYDEVLNSIENINNQITI
;
A
#
# COMPACT_ATOMS: atom_id res chain seq x y z
N MET A 1 -12.29 2.15 4.13
CA MET A 1 -11.70 1.23 3.12
C MET A 1 -10.33 0.68 3.55
N ALA A 2 -9.60 1.36 4.45
CA ALA A 2 -8.35 0.89 5.06
C ALA A 2 -8.31 -0.59 5.50
N GLY A 3 -9.34 -1.05 6.22
CA GLY A 3 -9.41 -2.45 6.66
C GLY A 3 -9.42 -3.46 5.50
N ILE A 4 -10.00 -3.12 4.35
CA ILE A 4 -9.97 -3.97 3.15
C ILE A 4 -8.55 -4.01 2.58
N GLY A 5 -7.87 -2.85 2.48
CA GLY A 5 -6.47 -2.79 2.05
C GLY A 5 -5.56 -3.63 2.93
N LEU A 6 -5.69 -3.50 4.26
CA LEU A 6 -4.98 -4.35 5.23
C LEU A 6 -5.24 -5.84 4.98
N LEU A 7 -6.51 -6.25 4.89
CA LEU A 7 -6.88 -7.64 4.66
C LEU A 7 -6.32 -8.17 3.35
N LYS A 8 -6.24 -7.34 2.30
CA LYS A 8 -5.66 -7.73 1.02
C LYS A 8 -4.16 -7.93 1.07
N ILE A 9 -3.42 -7.06 1.76
CA ILE A 9 -1.98 -7.23 1.97
C ILE A 9 -1.69 -8.53 2.74
N VAL A 10 -2.42 -8.77 3.83
CA VAL A 10 -2.26 -10.00 4.62
C VAL A 10 -2.63 -11.23 3.81
N ALA A 11 -3.75 -11.19 3.10
CA ALA A 11 -4.20 -12.33 2.31
C ALA A 11 -3.30 -12.62 1.10
N TRP A 12 -2.71 -11.58 0.52
CA TRP A 12 -1.71 -11.71 -0.53
C TRP A 12 -0.50 -12.51 -0.03
N ARG A 13 0.02 -12.23 1.18
CA ARG A 13 1.14 -12.97 1.77
C ARG A 13 0.92 -14.48 1.74
N ASP A 14 -0.29 -14.92 2.09
CA ASP A 14 -0.60 -16.34 2.21
C ASP A 14 -0.96 -17.00 0.86
N ARG A 15 -1.39 -16.23 -0.14
CA ARG A 15 -1.97 -16.75 -1.39
C ARG A 15 -1.24 -16.38 -2.68
N ASN A 16 -0.19 -15.54 -2.61
CA ASN A 16 0.53 -15.02 -3.78
C ASN A 16 1.14 -16.11 -4.68
N HIS A 17 1.32 -17.33 -4.19
CA HIS A 17 1.82 -18.48 -4.96
C HIS A 17 0.73 -19.20 -5.77
N LYS A 18 -0.56 -18.93 -5.50
CA LYS A 18 -1.69 -19.54 -6.20
C LYS A 18 -2.37 -18.60 -7.19
N THR A 19 -2.36 -17.30 -6.88
CA THR A 19 -3.07 -16.28 -7.66
C THR A 19 -2.48 -14.89 -7.39
N ASN A 20 -2.62 -13.99 -8.37
CA ASN A 20 -2.30 -12.57 -8.24
C ASN A 20 -3.55 -11.71 -7.93
N LYS A 21 -4.71 -12.31 -7.66
CA LYS A 21 -5.96 -11.57 -7.42
C LYS A 21 -5.87 -10.56 -6.27
N ASP A 22 -5.22 -10.92 -5.16
CA ASP A 22 -5.07 -9.98 -4.05
C ASP A 22 -4.12 -8.82 -4.40
N ALA A 23 -3.14 -9.05 -5.28
CA ALA A 23 -2.27 -7.98 -5.81
C ALA A 23 -3.05 -7.04 -6.75
N ASP A 24 -3.90 -7.60 -7.62
CA ASP A 24 -4.82 -6.85 -8.49
C ASP A 24 -5.78 -5.97 -7.67
N ASP A 25 -6.38 -6.53 -6.62
CA ASP A 25 -7.22 -5.78 -5.68
C ASP A 25 -6.43 -4.67 -4.95
N ILE A 26 -5.18 -4.92 -4.55
CA ILE A 26 -4.31 -3.89 -3.94
C ILE A 26 -4.07 -2.76 -4.93
N ALA A 27 -3.69 -3.06 -6.18
CA ALA A 27 -3.47 -2.06 -7.21
C ALA A 27 -4.71 -1.19 -7.46
N PHE A 28 -5.89 -1.82 -7.54
CA PHE A 28 -7.16 -1.10 -7.64
C PHE A 28 -7.40 -0.17 -6.45
N ILE A 29 -7.12 -0.63 -5.23
CA ILE A 29 -7.21 0.20 -4.02
C ILE A 29 -6.27 1.40 -4.14
N LEU A 30 -4.99 1.20 -4.47
CA LEU A 30 -4.00 2.29 -4.57
C LEU A 30 -4.42 3.36 -5.58
N GLN A 31 -4.91 2.95 -6.75
CA GLN A 31 -5.35 3.86 -7.80
C GLN A 31 -6.56 4.73 -7.42
N ASN A 32 -7.38 4.29 -6.46
CA ASN A 32 -8.64 4.93 -6.13
C ASN A 32 -8.69 5.52 -4.72
N TYR A 33 -7.77 5.14 -3.83
CA TYR A 33 -7.89 5.43 -2.40
C TYR A 33 -7.91 6.93 -2.09
N LEU A 34 -7.03 7.70 -2.75
CA LEU A 34 -6.96 9.14 -2.54
C LEU A 34 -8.25 9.84 -2.96
N GLU A 35 -8.79 9.48 -4.13
CA GLU A 35 -10.00 10.09 -4.68
C GLU A 35 -11.22 9.82 -3.79
N ILE A 36 -11.34 8.60 -3.26
CA ILE A 36 -12.41 8.22 -2.34
C ILE A 36 -12.31 8.98 -1.01
N HIS A 37 -11.11 9.40 -0.62
CA HIS A 37 -10.83 10.06 0.66
C HIS A 37 -10.29 11.49 0.48
N ARG A 38 -10.62 12.15 -0.64
CA ARG A 38 -10.07 13.44 -1.03
C ARG A 38 -10.27 14.54 0.00
N ASP A 39 -11.45 14.61 0.62
CA ASP A 39 -11.70 15.66 1.61
C ASP A 39 -10.90 15.42 2.90
N GLY A 40 -10.78 14.16 3.32
CA GLY A 40 -10.01 13.78 4.51
C GLY A 40 -8.49 13.80 4.30
N SER A 41 -8.01 13.71 3.05
CA SER A 41 -6.57 13.80 2.76
C SER A 41 -5.97 15.17 3.11
N LEU A 42 -6.80 16.22 3.16
CA LEU A 42 -6.38 17.57 3.52
C LEU A 42 -5.90 17.67 4.98
N GLU A 43 -6.37 16.80 5.87
CA GLU A 43 -5.85 16.70 7.25
C GLU A 43 -4.41 16.19 7.29
N HIS A 44 -3.97 15.54 6.21
CA HIS A 44 -2.64 14.97 6.05
C HIS A 44 -1.89 15.58 4.85
N PHE A 45 -2.18 16.85 4.54
CA PHE A 45 -1.76 17.49 3.29
C PHE A 45 -0.26 17.34 3.01
N GLU A 46 0.59 17.68 3.98
CA GLU A 46 2.05 17.66 3.83
C GLU A 46 2.60 16.25 3.54
N ALA A 47 1.96 15.22 4.07
CA ALA A 47 2.38 13.82 3.85
C ALA A 47 1.85 13.28 2.51
N VAL A 48 0.65 13.68 2.10
CA VAL A 48 -0.04 13.14 0.93
C VAL A 48 0.35 13.84 -0.38
N TYR A 49 0.58 15.16 -0.34
CA TYR A 49 0.83 16.00 -1.50
C TYR A 49 2.28 16.50 -1.55
N THR A 50 3.21 15.56 -1.77
CA THR A 50 4.65 15.83 -1.96
C THR A 50 4.95 16.38 -3.36
N ASP A 51 6.18 16.86 -3.58
CA ASP A 51 6.60 17.40 -4.89
C ASP A 51 6.50 16.39 -6.03
N ASP A 52 6.70 15.10 -5.72
CA ASP A 52 6.60 13.99 -6.66
C ASP A 52 5.21 13.34 -6.68
N HIS A 53 4.19 14.00 -6.13
CA HIS A 53 2.85 13.44 -5.93
C HIS A 53 2.24 12.81 -7.19
N THR A 54 1.62 11.64 -6.99
CA THR A 54 0.64 11.05 -7.90
C THR A 54 -0.57 10.57 -7.10
N ILE A 55 -1.69 10.35 -7.78
CA ILE A 55 -2.91 9.81 -7.14
C ILE A 55 -2.61 8.49 -6.41
N VAL A 56 -1.80 7.63 -7.02
CA VAL A 56 -1.43 6.32 -6.48
C VAL A 56 -0.56 6.48 -5.23
N LYS A 57 0.51 7.29 -5.31
CA LYS A 57 1.43 7.50 -4.19
C LYS A 57 0.78 8.21 -3.01
N GLY A 58 -0.03 9.24 -3.28
CA GLY A 58 -0.79 9.94 -2.24
C GLY A 58 -1.86 9.04 -1.61
N GLY A 59 -2.53 8.21 -2.42
CA GLY A 59 -3.47 7.21 -1.96
C GLY A 59 -2.81 6.16 -1.05
N ALA A 60 -1.61 5.73 -1.41
CA ALA A 60 -0.80 4.80 -0.62
C ALA A 60 -0.40 5.38 0.74
N THR A 61 0.09 6.63 0.78
CA THR A 61 0.41 7.31 2.04
C THR A 61 -0.83 7.41 2.94
N LEU A 62 -1.95 7.85 2.38
CA LEU A 62 -3.20 7.99 3.13
C LEU A 62 -3.75 6.63 3.60
N LEU A 63 -3.57 5.57 2.81
CA LEU A 63 -3.91 4.19 3.21
C LEU A 63 -3.05 3.75 4.40
N GLY A 64 -1.74 4.00 4.34
CA GLY A 64 -0.80 3.71 5.43
C GLY A 64 -1.18 4.39 6.74
N ILE A 65 -1.49 5.71 6.69
CA ILE A 65 -1.96 6.48 7.85
C ILE A 65 -3.20 5.84 8.47
N HIS A 66 -4.21 5.54 7.64
CA HIS A 66 -5.47 4.97 8.13
C HIS A 66 -5.30 3.54 8.66
N ILE A 67 -4.44 2.72 8.07
CA ILE A 67 -4.13 1.38 8.60
C ILE A 67 -3.39 1.50 9.94
N ASN A 68 -2.42 2.42 10.05
CA ASN A 68 -1.69 2.64 11.30
C ASN A 68 -2.63 3.04 12.44
N GLN A 69 -3.60 3.91 12.14
CA GLN A 69 -4.64 4.32 13.09
C GLN A 69 -5.59 3.17 13.45
N LEU A 70 -5.98 2.33 12.48
CA LEU A 70 -6.83 1.17 12.70
C LEU A 70 -6.15 0.14 13.63
N LEU A 71 -4.84 -0.01 13.51
CA LEU A 71 -4.03 -0.97 14.27
C LEU A 71 -3.36 -0.35 15.52
N LYS A 72 -3.75 0.86 15.94
CA LYS A 72 -3.07 1.61 17.03
C LYS A 72 -2.88 0.81 18.33
N ASP A 73 -3.85 -0.04 18.68
CA ASP A 73 -3.85 -0.84 19.91
C ASP A 73 -3.38 -2.30 19.66
N TYR A 74 -2.85 -2.58 18.47
CA TYR A 74 -2.48 -3.93 18.00
C TYR A 74 -1.03 -3.97 17.46
N PRO A 75 -0.01 -3.75 18.33
CA PRO A 75 1.38 -3.65 17.89
C PRO A 75 1.89 -4.90 17.18
N GLU A 76 1.48 -6.10 17.60
CA GLU A 76 1.84 -7.35 16.92
C GLU A 76 1.30 -7.43 15.48
N SER A 77 0.10 -6.90 15.26
CA SER A 77 -0.49 -6.82 13.92
C SER A 77 0.21 -5.78 13.04
N LYS A 78 0.61 -4.64 13.62
CA LYS A 78 1.44 -3.66 12.91
C LYS A 78 2.79 -4.25 12.52
N GLN A 79 3.44 -4.95 13.43
CA GLN A 79 4.72 -5.61 13.19
C GLN A 79 4.60 -6.64 12.06
N SER A 80 3.57 -7.49 12.11
CA SER A 80 3.32 -8.48 11.06
C SER A 80 3.07 -7.85 9.70
N LEU A 81 2.29 -6.76 9.64
CA LEU A 81 2.09 -6.00 8.39
C LEU A 81 3.40 -5.39 7.89
N LYS A 82 4.17 -4.79 8.79
CA LYS A 82 5.42 -4.11 8.47
C LYS A 82 6.45 -5.08 7.89
N GLU A 83 6.55 -6.29 8.44
CA GLU A 83 7.42 -7.35 7.91
C GLU A 83 7.07 -7.72 6.46
N ILE A 84 5.78 -7.81 6.12
CA ILE A 84 5.33 -8.06 4.75
C ILE A 84 5.80 -6.94 3.82
N LEU A 85 5.54 -5.70 4.19
CA LEU A 85 5.86 -4.53 3.36
C LEU A 85 7.36 -4.33 3.18
N VAL A 86 8.14 -4.43 4.27
CA VAL A 86 9.61 -4.34 4.23
C VAL A 86 10.20 -5.41 3.31
N THR A 87 9.74 -6.66 3.46
CA THR A 87 10.20 -7.78 2.62
C THR A 87 10.01 -7.50 1.13
N GLU A 88 8.87 -6.91 0.74
CA GLU A 88 8.60 -6.60 -0.67
C GLU A 88 9.33 -5.34 -1.17
N VAL A 89 9.62 -4.38 -0.30
CA VAL A 89 10.45 -3.21 -0.64
C VAL A 89 11.92 -3.62 -0.84
N GLU A 90 12.46 -4.43 0.08
CA GLU A 90 13.86 -4.87 0.04
C GLU A 90 14.17 -5.77 -1.15
N GLN A 91 13.19 -6.53 -1.65
CA GLN A 91 13.33 -7.34 -2.85
C GLN A 91 13.43 -6.51 -4.14
N GLN A 92 13.02 -5.23 -4.12
CA GLN A 92 13.06 -4.35 -5.29
C GLN A 92 12.46 -5.00 -6.55
N GLU A 93 13.23 -5.15 -7.63
CA GLU A 93 12.76 -5.72 -8.90
C GLU A 93 12.35 -7.19 -8.79
N GLU A 94 12.85 -7.91 -7.77
CA GLU A 94 12.47 -9.29 -7.47
C GLU A 94 11.19 -9.40 -6.63
N SER A 95 10.64 -8.25 -6.22
CA SER A 95 9.42 -8.17 -5.40
C SER A 95 8.25 -8.82 -6.11
N LYS A 96 7.70 -9.85 -5.49
CA LYS A 96 6.60 -10.61 -6.08
C LYS A 96 5.31 -9.79 -6.11
N LEU A 97 5.05 -9.00 -5.08
CA LEU A 97 3.87 -8.13 -5.02
C LEU A 97 3.92 -7.10 -6.14
N ILE A 98 5.06 -6.42 -6.30
CA ILE A 98 5.23 -5.37 -7.31
C ILE A 98 5.04 -5.98 -8.71
N ASN A 99 5.72 -7.09 -8.99
CA ASN A 99 5.60 -7.77 -10.28
C ASN A 99 4.15 -8.22 -10.58
N GLN A 100 3.45 -8.78 -9.60
CA GLN A 100 2.04 -9.18 -9.77
C GLN A 100 1.08 -8.00 -10.01
N ILE A 101 1.34 -6.84 -9.39
CA ILE A 101 0.62 -5.60 -9.69
C ILE A 101 0.86 -5.19 -11.16
N LEU A 102 2.11 -5.19 -11.61
CA LEU A 102 2.48 -4.74 -12.96
C LEU A 102 1.98 -5.69 -14.06
N GLU A 103 1.84 -6.99 -13.78
CA GLU A 103 1.24 -7.98 -14.69
C GLU A 103 -0.20 -7.59 -15.12
N THR A 104 -0.96 -7.02 -14.19
CA THR A 104 -2.39 -6.74 -14.34
C THR A 104 -2.69 -5.25 -14.59
N HIS A 105 -1.82 -4.35 -14.11
CA HIS A 105 -1.97 -2.89 -14.21
C HIS A 105 -0.81 -2.23 -14.97
N LYS A 106 -0.72 -2.50 -16.28
CA LYS A 106 0.38 -2.04 -17.17
C LYS A 106 0.56 -0.52 -17.31
N VAL A 107 -0.39 0.27 -16.81
CA VAL A 107 -0.31 1.74 -16.81
C VAL A 107 0.59 2.23 -15.68
N LEU A 108 0.74 1.45 -14.60
CA LEU A 108 1.62 1.77 -13.48
C LEU A 108 3.08 1.51 -13.87
N SER A 109 3.99 2.37 -13.42
CA SER A 109 5.42 2.12 -13.50
C SER A 109 5.90 1.35 -12.27
N TYR A 110 7.02 0.62 -12.42
CA TYR A 110 7.68 -0.03 -11.28
C TYR A 110 7.96 0.94 -10.14
N ASP A 111 8.56 2.10 -10.45
CA ASP A 111 8.88 3.12 -9.45
C ASP A 111 7.64 3.62 -8.72
N GLU A 112 6.52 3.83 -9.42
CA GLU A 112 5.28 4.30 -8.78
C GLU A 112 4.73 3.26 -7.80
N VAL A 113 4.77 1.97 -8.16
CA VAL A 113 4.31 0.89 -7.29
C VAL A 113 5.24 0.70 -6.09
N LEU A 114 6.56 0.67 -6.31
CA LEU A 114 7.56 0.56 -5.24
C LEU A 114 7.40 1.70 -4.23
N ASN A 115 7.41 2.95 -4.70
CA ASN A 115 7.26 4.12 -3.84
C ASN A 115 5.91 4.11 -3.11
N SER A 116 4.85 3.57 -3.72
CA SER A 116 3.55 3.41 -3.04
C SER A 116 3.62 2.42 -1.88
N ILE A 117 4.28 1.27 -2.07
CA ILE A 117 4.45 0.28 -0.99
C ILE A 117 5.35 0.84 0.11
N GLU A 118 6.44 1.52 -0.25
CA GLU A 118 7.32 2.23 0.69
C GLU A 118 6.54 3.28 1.49
N ASN A 119 5.69 4.07 0.82
CA ASN A 119 4.85 5.05 1.49
C ASN A 119 3.94 4.42 2.52
N ILE A 120 3.27 3.30 2.23
CA ILE A 120 2.46 2.57 3.22
C ILE A 120 3.36 2.14 4.40
N ASN A 121 4.50 1.52 4.10
CA ASN A 121 5.44 1.01 5.10
C ASN A 121 5.92 2.11 6.07
N ASN A 122 6.26 3.28 5.53
CA ASN A 122 6.75 4.42 6.29
C ASN A 122 5.72 4.98 7.28
N GLN A 123 4.42 4.80 7.01
CA GLN A 123 3.35 5.23 7.93
C GLN A 123 3.04 4.23 9.04
N ILE A 124 3.47 2.96 8.92
CA ILE A 124 3.26 1.96 9.98
C ILE A 124 4.32 2.16 11.07
N THR A 125 3.92 2.78 12.18
CA THR A 125 4.78 3.00 13.36
C THR A 125 4.54 1.94 14.42
N ILE A 126 5.62 1.30 14.89
CA ILE A 126 5.60 0.26 15.93
C ILE A 126 5.66 0.92 17.31
#